data_AF-A0A7X3YCD9-F1
#
_entry.id   AF-A0A7X3YCD9-F1
#
_cell.length_a   1.000
_cell.length_b   1.000
_cell.length_c   1.000
_cell.angle_alpha   90.00
_cell.angle_beta   90.00
_cell.angle_gamma   90.00
#
_symmetry.space_group_name_H-M   'P 1'
#
loop_
_entity.id
_entity.type
_entity.pdbx_description
1 polymer ?
#
loop_
_entity_poly.entity_id
_entity_poly.type
_entity_poly.pdbx_seq_one_letter_code
_entity_poly.pdbx_strand_id
1 'polypeptide(L)'
;THYALLRADAGREGSGLREIVEEALGQAFEDGLVLDATIADSGAQANALWRIREAVVEAQIPEGGSIKHDVSVPVSRVADFIEAADEAVARTIPGARPCPFGHVGDGNIHYNVSQPVGADKQAYLARWDELNAAVHDIVNALDGSVSAEHGVGRLKVEEITHYKPGPEIEMMQAVKRALDPDGLMNPGKVVM
;
A
#
# COMPACT_ATOMS: atom_id res chain seq x y z
N THR A 1 0.96 15.92 -8.03
CA THR A 1 -0.23 16.35 -7.27
C THR A 1 -0.77 15.15 -6.53
N HIS A 2 -1.03 15.29 -5.23
CA HIS A 2 -1.55 14.22 -4.38
C HIS A 2 -2.99 14.51 -3.98
N TYR A 3 -3.74 13.46 -3.64
CA TYR A 3 -5.13 13.55 -3.19
C TYR A 3 -5.28 12.79 -1.87
N ALA A 4 -6.15 13.27 -0.98
CA ALA A 4 -6.55 12.59 0.25
C ALA A 4 -8.08 12.44 0.28
N LEU A 5 -8.55 11.29 0.75
CA LEU A 5 -9.96 11.04 1.04
C LEU A 5 -10.12 10.82 2.54
N LEU A 6 -10.80 11.75 3.21
CA LEU A 6 -11.08 11.68 4.64
C LEU A 6 -12.54 11.29 4.86
N ARG A 7 -12.79 10.44 5.86
CA ARG A 7 -14.12 10.18 6.42
C ARG A 7 -14.07 10.48 7.91
N ALA A 8 -15.08 11.20 8.39
CA ALA A 8 -15.28 11.47 9.81
C ALA A 8 -16.64 10.91 10.23
N ASP A 9 -16.69 10.23 11.37
CA ASP A 9 -17.91 9.66 11.94
C ASP A 9 -18.01 10.11 13.42
N ALA A 10 -19.22 10.37 13.90
CA ALA A 10 -19.48 10.74 15.30
C ALA A 10 -20.60 9.89 15.90
N GLY A 11 -20.48 9.56 17.17
CA GLY A 11 -21.43 8.68 17.88
C GLY A 11 -22.78 9.31 18.23
N ARG A 12 -23.02 10.58 17.87
CA ARG A 12 -24.29 11.29 18.11
C ARG A 12 -24.57 12.31 17.02
N GLU A 13 -25.86 12.53 16.74
CA GLU A 13 -26.32 13.68 15.96
C GLU A 13 -26.02 14.99 16.68
N GLY A 14 -25.83 16.08 15.93
CA GLY A 14 -25.51 17.39 16.49
C GLY A 14 -24.15 17.44 17.21
N SER A 15 -23.21 16.56 16.85
CA SER A 15 -21.87 16.50 17.44
C SER A 15 -20.97 17.70 17.11
N GLY A 16 -21.38 18.54 16.17
CA GLY A 16 -20.52 19.59 15.62
C GLY A 16 -19.45 19.06 14.65
N LEU A 17 -19.58 17.80 14.20
CA LEU A 17 -18.53 17.14 13.41
C LEU A 17 -18.24 17.89 12.10
N ARG A 18 -19.26 18.47 11.48
CA ARG A 18 -19.10 19.23 10.25
C ARG A 18 -18.26 20.48 10.49
N GLU A 19 -18.58 21.22 11.54
CA GLU A 19 -17.87 22.44 11.93
C GLU A 19 -16.41 22.14 12.27
N ILE A 20 -16.13 21.03 12.97
CA ILE A 20 -14.76 20.58 13.26
C ILE A 20 -13.98 20.26 11.98
N VAL A 21 -14.60 19.57 11.02
CA VAL A 21 -13.97 19.24 9.73
C VAL A 21 -13.74 20.50 8.90
N GLU A 22 -14.70 21.42 8.86
CA GLU A 22 -14.60 22.69 8.15
C GLU A 22 -13.51 23.58 8.76
N GLU A 23 -13.40 23.65 10.09
CA GLU A 23 -12.33 24.39 10.79
C GLU A 23 -10.94 23.79 10.49
N ALA A 24 -10.81 22.46 10.56
CA ALA A 24 -9.56 21.77 10.26
C ALA A 24 -9.11 21.98 8.80
N LEU A 25 -10.05 21.92 7.85
CA LEU A 25 -9.78 22.21 6.44
C LEU A 25 -9.42 23.69 6.24
N GLY A 26 -10.12 24.61 6.92
CA GLY A 26 -9.82 26.04 6.90
C GLY A 26 -8.38 26.32 7.33
N GLN A 27 -7.93 25.75 8.45
CA GLN A 27 -6.55 25.86 8.89
C GLN A 27 -5.57 25.26 7.87
N ALA A 28 -5.89 24.09 7.31
CA ALA A 28 -5.03 23.46 6.30
C ALA A 28 -4.90 24.28 5.01
N PHE A 29 -5.90 25.09 4.65
CA PHE A 29 -5.80 26.08 3.58
C PHE A 29 -4.90 27.26 3.97
N GLU A 30 -5.05 27.81 5.18
CA GLU A 30 -4.21 28.90 5.70
C GLU A 30 -2.73 28.50 5.75
N ASP A 31 -2.45 27.25 6.13
CA ASP A 31 -1.11 26.67 6.19
C ASP A 31 -0.56 26.30 4.79
N GLY A 32 -1.37 26.40 3.73
CA GLY A 32 -1.00 26.05 2.36
C GLY A 32 -0.84 24.54 2.10
N LEU A 33 -1.35 23.69 3.00
CA LEU A 33 -1.31 22.23 2.88
C LEU A 33 -2.37 21.69 1.91
N VAL A 34 -3.49 22.40 1.77
CA VAL A 34 -4.60 22.06 0.87
C VAL A 34 -4.74 23.14 -0.20
N LEU A 35 -4.80 22.70 -1.47
CA LEU A 35 -4.98 23.59 -2.63
C LEU A 35 -6.45 23.73 -3.04
N ASP A 36 -7.23 22.67 -2.83
CA ASP A 36 -8.66 22.60 -3.12
C ASP A 36 -9.30 21.48 -2.27
N ALA A 37 -10.58 21.64 -1.93
CA ALA A 37 -11.32 20.66 -1.14
C ALA A 37 -12.81 20.68 -1.47
N THR A 38 -13.42 19.50 -1.43
CA THR A 38 -14.88 19.34 -1.49
C THR A 38 -15.35 18.48 -0.34
N ILE A 39 -16.45 18.90 0.30
CA ILE A 39 -17.13 18.13 1.33
C ILE A 39 -18.41 17.57 0.71
N ALA A 40 -18.69 16.28 0.93
CA ALA A 40 -19.95 15.69 0.47
C ALA A 40 -21.13 16.20 1.30
N ASP A 41 -22.16 16.71 0.62
CA ASP A 41 -23.38 17.27 1.22
C ASP A 41 -24.57 16.28 1.15
N SER A 42 -24.34 15.08 0.61
CA SER A 42 -25.33 14.00 0.55
C SER A 42 -24.66 12.62 0.53
N GLY A 43 -25.40 11.58 0.90
CA GLY A 43 -24.92 10.20 0.79
C GLY A 43 -24.55 9.81 -0.63
N ALA A 44 -25.24 10.36 -1.65
CA ALA A 44 -24.90 10.12 -3.05
C ALA A 44 -23.53 10.71 -3.42
N GLN A 45 -23.22 11.93 -2.98
CA GLN A 45 -21.90 12.54 -3.18
C GLN A 45 -20.81 11.79 -2.39
N ALA A 46 -21.09 11.37 -1.16
CA ALA A 46 -20.15 10.57 -0.37
C ALA A 46 -19.80 9.25 -1.07
N ASN A 47 -20.80 8.54 -1.59
CA ASN A 47 -20.58 7.31 -2.36
C ASN A 47 -19.81 7.57 -3.66
N ALA A 48 -20.05 8.70 -4.33
CA ALA A 48 -19.30 9.07 -5.54
C ALA A 48 -17.81 9.32 -5.24
N LEU A 49 -17.48 9.99 -4.13
CA LEU A 49 -16.09 10.19 -3.69
C LEU A 49 -15.44 8.85 -3.33
N TRP A 50 -16.14 7.99 -2.59
CA TRP A 50 -15.65 6.64 -2.27
C TRP A 50 -15.38 5.79 -3.51
N ARG A 51 -16.25 5.89 -4.52
CA ARG A 51 -16.09 5.15 -5.76
C ARG A 51 -14.77 5.48 -6.46
N ILE A 52 -14.26 6.72 -6.36
CA ILE A 52 -12.95 7.09 -6.90
C ILE A 52 -11.84 6.22 -6.26
N ARG A 53 -11.84 6.10 -4.92
CA ARG A 53 -10.85 5.29 -4.18
C ARG A 53 -11.00 3.79 -4.42
N GLU A 54 -12.23 3.29 -4.48
CA GLU A 54 -12.52 1.87 -4.68
C GLU A 54 -12.19 1.41 -6.11
N ALA A 55 -12.38 2.29 -7.11
CA ALA A 55 -12.15 1.95 -8.50
C ALA A 55 -10.68 2.00 -8.93
N VAL A 56 -9.73 2.41 -8.07
CA VAL A 56 -8.30 2.56 -8.43
C VAL A 56 -7.70 1.27 -9.00
N VAL A 57 -8.04 0.12 -8.42
CA VAL A 57 -7.53 -1.18 -8.91
C VAL A 57 -8.16 -1.55 -10.26
N GLU A 58 -9.47 -1.32 -10.43
CA GLU A 58 -10.18 -1.58 -11.68
C GLU A 58 -9.67 -0.68 -12.82
N ALA A 59 -9.41 0.59 -12.51
CA ALA A 59 -8.89 1.59 -13.44
C ALA A 59 -7.49 1.25 -13.99
N GLN A 60 -6.71 0.45 -13.27
CA GLN A 60 -5.39 0.00 -13.73
C GLN A 60 -5.45 -1.17 -14.72
N ILE A 61 -6.55 -1.93 -14.79
CA ILE A 61 -6.69 -3.09 -15.69
C ILE A 61 -6.48 -2.72 -17.18
N PRO A 62 -7.13 -1.68 -17.74
CA PRO A 62 -6.90 -1.30 -19.14
C PRO A 62 -5.52 -0.68 -19.39
N GLU A 63 -4.79 -0.30 -18.34
CA GLU A 63 -3.49 0.39 -18.43
C GLU A 63 -2.28 -0.53 -18.60
N GLY A 64 -2.50 -1.85 -18.75
CA GLY A 64 -1.47 -2.84 -19.08
C GLY A 64 -1.10 -3.80 -17.94
N GLY A 65 0.15 -4.24 -17.93
CA GLY A 65 0.75 -5.01 -16.84
C GLY A 65 0.97 -4.14 -15.61
N SER A 66 0.70 -4.70 -14.43
CA SER A 66 0.85 -4.04 -13.14
C SER A 66 1.55 -5.00 -12.18
N ILE A 67 2.72 -4.59 -11.68
CA ILE A 67 3.44 -5.28 -10.60
C ILE A 67 3.00 -4.60 -9.30
N LYS A 68 2.53 -5.39 -8.33
CA LYS A 68 1.81 -4.88 -7.17
C LYS A 68 2.56 -5.17 -5.88
N HIS A 69 2.69 -4.14 -5.04
CA HIS A 69 3.29 -4.25 -3.72
C HIS A 69 2.25 -3.82 -2.69
N ASP A 70 2.19 -4.57 -1.59
CA ASP A 70 1.30 -4.31 -0.45
C ASP A 70 2.18 -4.24 0.79
N VAL A 71 2.57 -3.01 1.15
CA VAL A 71 3.67 -2.73 2.07
C VAL A 71 3.27 -1.69 3.09
N SER A 72 3.91 -1.70 4.25
CA SER A 72 3.75 -0.64 5.24
C SER A 72 5.09 -0.11 5.71
N VAL A 73 5.11 1.18 6.07
CA VAL A 73 6.24 1.86 6.71
C VAL A 73 5.70 2.70 7.87
N PRO A 74 6.53 3.17 8.82
CA PRO A 74 6.06 4.13 9.82
C PRO A 74 5.37 5.31 9.14
N VAL A 75 4.24 5.78 9.68
CA VAL A 75 3.41 6.85 9.07
C VAL A 75 4.25 8.09 8.71
N SER A 76 5.20 8.46 9.57
CA SER A 76 6.11 9.59 9.35
C SER A 76 7.09 9.42 8.18
N ARG A 77 7.24 8.21 7.65
CA ARG A 77 8.16 7.84 6.56
C ARG A 77 7.43 7.50 5.26
N VAL A 78 6.11 7.66 5.18
CA VAL A 78 5.34 7.36 3.96
C VAL A 78 5.80 8.21 2.76
N ALA A 79 6.06 9.51 2.98
CA ALA A 79 6.57 10.39 1.93
C ALA A 79 7.96 9.93 1.44
N ASP A 80 8.89 9.72 2.37
CA ASP A 80 10.24 9.20 2.08
C ASP A 80 10.19 7.88 1.29
N PHE A 81 9.29 6.97 1.66
CA PHE A 81 9.09 5.70 0.96
C PHE A 81 8.66 5.93 -0.49
N ILE A 82 7.62 6.74 -0.71
CA ILE A 82 7.10 6.99 -2.06
C ILE A 82 8.19 7.62 -2.94
N GLU A 83 8.90 8.62 -2.43
CA GLU A 83 9.98 9.29 -3.18
C GLU A 83 11.12 8.32 -3.54
N ALA A 84 11.63 7.56 -2.55
CA ALA A 84 12.71 6.61 -2.79
C ALA A 84 12.29 5.47 -3.72
N ALA A 85 11.07 4.97 -3.58
CA ALA A 85 10.53 3.92 -4.43
C ALA A 85 10.31 4.41 -5.86
N ASP A 86 9.79 5.63 -6.06
CA ASP A 86 9.58 6.23 -7.38
C ASP A 86 10.92 6.33 -8.14
N GLU A 87 11.97 6.80 -7.46
CA GLU A 87 13.31 6.85 -8.03
C GLU A 87 13.88 5.47 -8.37
N ALA A 88 13.70 4.49 -7.47
CA ALA A 88 14.17 3.13 -7.70
C ALA A 88 13.45 2.48 -8.89
N VAL A 89 12.12 2.62 -8.97
CA VAL A 89 11.32 2.16 -10.11
C VAL A 89 11.81 2.79 -11.41
N ALA A 90 12.03 4.11 -11.42
CA ALA A 90 12.49 4.81 -12.62
C ALA A 90 13.88 4.34 -13.09
N ARG A 91 14.78 3.98 -12.16
CA ARG A 91 16.10 3.40 -12.48
C ARG A 91 15.98 1.97 -12.98
N THR A 92 15.16 1.14 -12.33
CA THR A 92 14.99 -0.27 -12.66
C THR A 92 14.28 -0.44 -14.00
N ILE A 93 13.16 0.25 -14.20
CA ILE A 93 12.34 0.15 -15.41
C ILE A 93 12.03 1.56 -15.93
N PRO A 94 12.89 2.12 -16.81
CA PRO A 94 12.64 3.43 -17.39
C PRO A 94 11.25 3.51 -18.06
N GLY A 95 10.48 4.53 -17.69
CA GLY A 95 9.12 4.75 -18.19
C GLY A 95 8.03 3.94 -17.49
N ALA A 96 8.36 3.11 -16.48
CA ALA A 96 7.36 2.53 -15.60
C ALA A 96 6.62 3.63 -14.82
N ARG A 97 5.37 3.37 -14.47
CA ARG A 97 4.44 4.36 -13.93
C ARG A 97 3.96 3.93 -12.55
N PRO A 98 4.60 4.41 -11.47
CA PRO A 98 4.09 4.25 -10.12
C PRO A 98 2.65 4.77 -9.99
N CYS A 99 1.83 4.02 -9.28
CA CYS A 99 0.46 4.36 -8.91
C CYS A 99 0.28 4.05 -7.41
N PRO A 100 0.93 4.83 -6.51
CA PRO A 100 0.79 4.64 -5.08
C PRO A 100 -0.57 5.15 -4.57
N PHE A 101 -1.24 4.33 -3.76
CA PHE A 101 -2.44 4.70 -3.00
C PHE A 101 -2.54 3.80 -1.77
N GLY A 102 -3.27 4.19 -0.73
CA GLY A 102 -3.35 3.34 0.46
C GLY A 102 -4.03 3.99 1.64
N HIS A 103 -3.73 3.44 2.82
CA HIS A 103 -4.24 3.86 4.12
C HIS A 103 -3.14 4.64 4.85
N VAL A 104 -2.95 5.91 4.48
CA VAL A 104 -1.85 6.72 5.02
C VAL A 104 -1.86 6.83 6.55
N GLY A 105 -3.03 6.72 7.18
CA GLY A 105 -3.20 6.81 8.64
C GLY A 105 -2.59 5.64 9.43
N ASP A 106 -2.36 4.49 8.80
CA ASP A 106 -1.69 3.33 9.41
C ASP A 106 -0.36 2.98 8.73
N GLY A 107 0.04 3.75 7.71
CA GLY A 107 1.30 3.58 6.99
C GLY A 107 1.25 2.52 5.89
N ASN A 108 0.10 1.90 5.61
CA ASN A 108 -0.07 0.95 4.51
C ASN A 108 -0.18 1.66 3.15
N ILE A 109 0.64 1.24 2.19
CA ILE A 109 0.67 1.75 0.81
C ILE A 109 0.61 0.57 -0.16
N HIS A 110 -0.42 0.57 -1.01
CA HIS A 110 -0.45 -0.24 -2.22
C HIS A 110 0.39 0.46 -3.30
N TYR A 111 1.67 0.09 -3.36
CA TYR A 111 2.64 0.68 -4.27
C TYR A 111 2.64 -0.10 -5.59
N ASN A 112 1.59 0.10 -6.39
CA ASN A 112 1.47 -0.54 -7.70
C ASN A 112 2.34 0.17 -8.73
N VAL A 113 2.88 -0.57 -9.68
CA VAL A 113 3.66 -0.02 -10.79
C VAL A 113 3.09 -0.55 -12.10
N SER A 114 2.52 0.34 -12.91
CA SER A 114 2.06 0.01 -14.25
C SER A 114 3.20 0.06 -15.26
N GLN A 115 3.13 -0.79 -16.27
CA GLN A 115 4.12 -0.86 -17.34
C GLN A 115 4.31 0.47 -18.08
N PRO A 116 5.46 0.66 -18.76
CA PRO A 116 5.61 1.74 -19.72
C PRO A 116 4.56 1.66 -20.83
N VAL A 117 4.16 2.83 -21.34
CA VAL A 117 3.18 2.95 -22.42
C VAL A 117 3.70 2.25 -23.67
N GLY A 118 2.92 1.32 -24.22
CA GLY A 118 3.28 0.55 -25.41
C GLY A 118 4.27 -0.60 -25.18
N ALA A 119 4.73 -0.85 -23.95
CA ALA A 119 5.58 -1.99 -23.65
C ALA A 119 4.85 -3.34 -23.83
N ASP A 120 5.61 -4.41 -24.07
CA ASP A 120 5.04 -5.76 -24.02
C ASP A 120 4.70 -6.16 -22.58
N LYS A 121 3.44 -6.58 -22.37
CA LYS A 121 2.92 -6.89 -21.04
C LYS A 121 3.63 -8.07 -20.40
N GLN A 122 3.94 -9.13 -21.17
CA GLN A 122 4.54 -10.33 -20.60
C GLN A 122 6.00 -10.10 -20.24
N ALA A 123 6.75 -9.42 -21.11
CA ALA A 123 8.13 -9.00 -20.84
C ALA A 123 8.21 -8.09 -19.61
N TYR A 124 7.25 -7.17 -19.43
CA TYR A 124 7.17 -6.35 -18.23
C TYR A 124 6.91 -7.19 -16.97
N LEU A 125 5.89 -8.06 -16.99
CA LEU A 125 5.55 -8.90 -15.84
C LEU A 125 6.63 -9.92 -15.49
N ALA A 126 7.49 -10.30 -16.44
CA ALA A 126 8.66 -11.14 -16.18
C ALA A 126 9.73 -10.45 -15.30
N ARG A 127 9.62 -9.13 -15.08
CA ARG A 127 10.52 -8.36 -14.20
C ARG A 127 9.97 -8.18 -12.77
N TRP A 128 9.00 -9.01 -12.37
CA TRP A 128 8.36 -8.94 -11.07
C TRP A 128 9.38 -8.97 -9.92
N ASP A 129 10.26 -9.97 -9.89
CA ASP A 129 11.21 -10.17 -8.79
C ASP A 129 12.23 -9.05 -8.67
N GLU A 130 12.67 -8.51 -9.80
CA GLU A 130 13.59 -7.38 -9.86
C GLU A 130 12.97 -6.12 -9.24
N LEU A 131 11.69 -5.86 -9.55
CA LEU A 131 10.98 -4.71 -8.99
C LEU A 131 10.61 -4.93 -7.52
N ASN A 132 10.22 -6.15 -7.14
CA ASN A 132 9.99 -6.52 -5.74
C ASN A 132 11.23 -6.24 -4.90
N ALA A 133 12.42 -6.69 -5.34
CA ALA A 133 13.66 -6.43 -4.62
C ALA A 133 13.90 -4.92 -4.44
N ALA A 134 13.80 -4.15 -5.53
CA ALA A 134 14.03 -2.70 -5.50
C ALA A 134 13.09 -1.95 -4.52
N VAL A 135 11.81 -2.35 -4.44
CA VAL A 135 10.83 -1.72 -3.54
C VAL A 135 10.97 -2.26 -2.11
N HIS A 136 11.08 -3.56 -1.93
CA HIS A 136 11.13 -4.20 -0.62
C HIS A 136 12.42 -3.89 0.15
N ASP A 137 13.55 -3.70 -0.52
CA ASP A 137 14.79 -3.23 0.11
C ASP A 137 14.60 -1.86 0.77
N ILE A 138 13.86 -0.96 0.12
CA ILE A 138 13.54 0.37 0.67
C ILE A 138 12.60 0.24 1.86
N VAL A 139 11.54 -0.58 1.73
CA VAL A 139 10.62 -0.85 2.83
C VAL A 139 11.37 -1.36 4.06
N ASN A 140 12.29 -2.31 3.87
CA ASN A 140 13.11 -2.86 4.94
C ASN A 140 14.05 -1.81 5.54
N ALA A 141 14.68 -0.96 4.72
CA ALA A 141 15.55 0.13 5.19
C ALA A 141 14.79 1.22 5.97
N LEU A 142 13.46 1.28 5.83
CA LEU A 142 12.57 2.19 6.54
C LEU A 142 11.87 1.53 7.73
N ASP A 143 12.35 0.37 8.18
CA ASP A 143 11.75 -0.43 9.27
C ASP A 143 10.27 -0.79 9.00
N GLY A 144 9.96 -1.06 7.73
CA GLY A 144 8.63 -1.41 7.24
C GLY A 144 8.35 -2.91 7.13
N SER A 145 7.18 -3.26 6.61
CA SER A 145 6.74 -4.63 6.29
C SER A 145 6.47 -4.80 4.80
N VAL A 146 7.01 -5.86 4.21
CA VAL A 146 6.76 -6.27 2.81
C VAL A 146 5.39 -6.92 2.59
N SER A 147 4.60 -7.04 3.65
CA SER A 147 3.24 -7.57 3.63
C SER A 147 2.40 -6.89 4.71
N ALA A 148 1.61 -5.89 4.31
CA ALA A 148 0.75 -5.17 5.24
C ALA A 148 -0.57 -5.91 5.52
N GLU A 149 -1.35 -6.24 4.49
CA GLU A 149 -2.72 -6.75 4.63
C GLU A 149 -2.90 -8.13 4.00
N HIS A 150 -2.27 -8.39 2.85
CA HIS A 150 -2.52 -9.62 2.09
C HIS A 150 -1.91 -10.89 2.71
N GLY A 151 -1.02 -10.73 3.68
CA GLY A 151 -0.29 -11.82 4.31
C GLY A 151 0.73 -12.50 3.39
N VAL A 152 1.35 -13.56 3.90
CA VAL A 152 2.46 -14.25 3.23
C VAL A 152 1.99 -15.28 2.21
N GLY A 153 1.00 -16.09 2.59
CA GLY A 153 0.52 -17.21 1.80
C GLY A 153 1.67 -18.12 1.35
N ARG A 154 1.63 -18.57 0.09
CA ARG A 154 2.75 -19.27 -0.55
C ARG A 154 3.70 -18.31 -1.27
N LEU A 155 3.17 -17.17 -1.75
CA LEU A 155 3.86 -16.29 -2.67
C LEU A 155 5.05 -15.57 -2.01
N LYS A 156 4.93 -15.20 -0.73
CA LYS A 156 5.93 -14.39 -0.04
C LYS A 156 6.76 -15.19 0.99
N VAL A 157 6.76 -16.52 0.93
CA VAL A 157 7.48 -17.35 1.93
C VAL A 157 8.99 -17.10 1.87
N GLU A 158 9.54 -16.98 0.66
CA GLU A 158 10.95 -16.64 0.47
C GLU A 158 11.23 -15.19 0.88
N GLU A 159 10.36 -14.26 0.50
CA GLU A 159 10.48 -12.84 0.87
C GLU A 159 10.46 -12.62 2.39
N ILE A 160 9.52 -13.23 3.11
CA ILE A 160 9.47 -13.06 4.57
C ILE A 160 10.70 -13.66 5.25
N THR A 161 11.23 -14.76 4.72
CA THR A 161 12.48 -15.37 5.23
C THR A 161 13.69 -14.47 4.95
N HIS A 162 13.66 -13.72 3.85
CA HIS A 162 14.72 -12.79 3.49
C HIS A 162 14.72 -11.52 4.36
N TYR A 163 13.55 -10.91 4.58
CA TYR A 163 13.44 -9.60 5.24
C TYR A 163 13.21 -9.68 6.76
N LYS A 164 12.71 -10.80 7.30
CA LYS A 164 12.54 -10.92 8.76
C LYS A 164 13.82 -11.35 9.47
N PRO A 165 14.05 -10.87 10.70
CA PRO A 165 15.09 -11.40 11.57
C PRO A 165 14.94 -12.91 11.76
N GLY A 166 16.05 -13.64 11.71
CA GLY A 166 16.10 -15.09 11.93
C GLY A 166 15.32 -15.59 13.16
N PRO A 167 15.46 -14.95 14.34
CA PRO A 167 14.72 -15.36 15.53
C PRO A 167 13.19 -15.30 15.40
N GLU A 168 12.65 -14.36 14.61
CA GLU A 168 11.20 -14.29 14.36
C GLU A 168 10.74 -15.49 13.53
N ILE A 169 11.47 -15.82 12.47
CA ILE A 169 11.18 -16.98 11.62
C ILE A 169 11.30 -18.28 12.40
N GLU A 170 12.36 -18.45 13.20
CA GLU A 170 12.56 -19.62 14.05
C GLU A 170 11.41 -19.82 15.04
N MET A 171 10.93 -18.73 15.65
CA MET A 171 9.77 -18.76 16.54
C MET A 171 8.50 -19.19 15.81
N MET A 172 8.22 -18.61 14.64
CA MET A 172 7.05 -18.98 13.83
C MET A 172 7.07 -20.47 13.45
N GLN A 173 8.24 -20.98 13.06
CA GLN A 173 8.43 -22.39 12.75
C GLN A 173 8.27 -23.29 13.98
N ALA A 174 8.75 -22.86 15.16
CA ALA A 174 8.57 -23.60 16.40
C ALA A 174 7.09 -23.73 16.79
N VAL A 175 6.33 -22.64 16.69
CA VAL A 175 4.86 -22.66 16.91
C VAL A 175 4.18 -23.57 15.90
N LYS A 176 4.55 -23.48 14.61
CA LYS A 176 3.99 -24.34 13.56
C LYS A 176 4.21 -25.83 13.86
N ARG A 177 5.44 -26.23 14.22
CA ARG A 177 5.76 -27.62 14.58
C ARG A 177 5.03 -28.11 15.83
N ALA A 178 4.82 -27.23 16.81
CA ALA A 178 4.12 -27.61 18.04
C ALA A 178 2.62 -27.87 17.82
N LEU A 179 1.99 -27.12 16.90
CA LEU A 179 0.57 -27.23 16.60
C LEU A 179 0.25 -28.25 15.50
N ASP A 180 1.17 -28.45 14.56
CA ASP A 180 0.99 -29.32 13.38
C ASP A 180 2.26 -30.15 13.13
N PRO A 181 2.56 -31.13 14.01
CA PRO A 181 3.79 -31.92 13.95
C PRO A 181 3.90 -32.78 12.68
N ASP A 182 2.77 -33.18 12.10
CA ASP A 182 2.71 -33.97 10.86
C ASP A 182 2.69 -33.09 9.60
N GLY A 183 2.66 -31.76 9.74
CA GLY A 183 2.72 -30.81 8.63
C GLY A 183 1.50 -30.83 7.70
N LEU A 184 0.32 -31.21 8.20
CA LEU A 184 -0.89 -31.39 7.39
C LEU A 184 -1.67 -30.08 7.18
N MET A 185 -1.52 -29.12 8.09
CA MET A 185 -2.25 -27.85 8.06
C MET A 185 -1.60 -26.86 7.09
N ASN A 186 -1.99 -26.94 5.83
CA ASN A 186 -1.65 -25.96 4.78
C ASN A 186 -0.13 -25.84 4.50
N PRO A 187 0.55 -26.94 4.13
CA PRO A 187 2.01 -26.98 3.98
C PRO A 187 2.54 -25.99 2.94
N GLY A 188 3.76 -25.49 3.19
CA GLY A 188 4.48 -24.57 2.30
C GLY A 188 3.88 -23.16 2.24
N LYS A 189 3.21 -22.72 3.31
CA LYS A 189 2.65 -21.36 3.42
C LYS A 189 3.06 -20.72 4.74
N VAL A 190 3.28 -19.41 4.71
CA VAL A 190 3.74 -18.56 5.82
C VAL A 190 5.19 -18.84 6.23
N VAL A 191 5.50 -20.07 6.65
CA VAL A 191 6.85 -20.52 7.00
C VAL A 191 7.06 -21.95 6.51
N MET A 192 8.32 -22.30 6.26
CA MET A 192 8.76 -23.65 5.90
C MET A 192 8.92 -24.54 7.13
#